data_AF-A0A6P0INM8-F1
#
_entry.id   AF-A0A6P0INM8-F1
#
_cell.length_a   1.000
_cell.length_b   1.000
_cell.length_c   1.000
_cell.angle_alpha   90.00
_cell.angle_beta   90.00
_cell.angle_gamma   90.00
#
_symmetry.space_group_name_H-M   'P 1'
#
loop_
_entity.id
_entity.type
_entity.pdbx_description
1 polymer ?
#
loop_
_entity_poly.entity_id
_entity_poly.type
_entity_poly.pdbx_seq_one_letter_code
_entity_poly.pdbx_strand_id
1 'polypeptide(L)' 'AWMIGDTEADILAGQALSIPTIALTCGIRSESYLKRFEPTHICSDLLSATSYLLEISRAVGSTELAM' A
#
# COMPACT_ATOMS: atom_id res chain seq x y z
N ALA A 1 4.71 -2.26 -9.33
CA ALA A 1 3.66 -1.23 -9.27
C ALA A 1 2.92 -1.35 -7.94
N TRP A 2 2.26 -0.30 -7.48
CA TRP A 2 1.45 -0.28 -6.25
C TRP A 2 0.09 0.37 -6.53
N MET A 3 -0.97 -0.16 -5.93
CA MET A 3 -2.28 0.48 -5.90
C MET A 3 -2.48 1.13 -4.53
N ILE A 4 -2.87 2.40 -4.50
CA ILE A 4 -2.97 3.19 -3.27
C ILE A 4 -4.32 3.90 -3.30
N GLY A 5 -5.12 3.75 -2.24
CA GLY A 5 -6.41 4.42 -2.16
C GLY A 5 -7.06 4.26 -0.78
N ASP A 6 -8.14 4.99 -0.56
CA ASP A 6 -8.87 5.04 0.71
C ASP A 6 -10.18 4.26 0.70
N THR A 7 -10.47 3.54 -0.39
CA THR A 7 -11.70 2.75 -0.54
C THR A 7 -11.44 1.27 -0.76
N GLU A 8 -12.46 0.47 -0.52
CA GLU A 8 -12.48 -0.95 -0.85
C GLU A 8 -12.26 -1.20 -2.35
N ALA A 9 -12.67 -0.27 -3.22
CA ALA A 9 -12.55 -0.43 -4.67
C ALA A 9 -11.08 -0.41 -5.11
N ASP A 10 -10.27 0.45 -4.50
CA ASP A 10 -8.83 0.52 -4.77
C ASP A 10 -8.13 -0.78 -4.32
N ILE A 11 -8.46 -1.28 -3.12
CA ILE A 11 -7.89 -2.52 -2.59
C ILE A 11 -8.27 -3.70 -3.50
N LEU A 12 -9.55 -3.85 -3.83
CA LEU A 12 -10.04 -4.95 -4.65
C LEU A 12 -9.52 -4.87 -6.09
N ALA A 13 -9.37 -3.67 -6.66
CA ALA A 13 -8.80 -3.48 -7.99
C ALA A 13 -7.32 -3.88 -8.04
N GLY A 14 -6.53 -3.49 -7.03
CA GLY A 14 -5.14 -3.91 -6.91
C GLY A 14 -5.00 -5.43 -6.77
N GLN A 15 -5.78 -6.03 -5.88
CA GLN A 15 -5.79 -7.48 -5.66
C GLN A 15 -6.20 -8.28 -6.91
N ALA A 16 -7.21 -7.81 -7.65
CA ALA A 16 -7.66 -8.46 -8.88
C ALA A 16 -6.56 -8.54 -9.95
N LEU A 17 -5.58 -7.63 -9.90
CA LEU A 17 -4.43 -7.59 -10.80
C LEU A 17 -3.13 -8.11 -10.16
N SER A 18 -3.22 -8.71 -8.97
CA SER A 18 -2.04 -9.14 -8.18
C SER A 18 -1.03 -8.00 -7.93
N ILE A 19 -1.53 -6.77 -7.80
CA ILE A 19 -0.75 -5.58 -7.47
C ILE A 19 -0.84 -5.36 -5.95
N PRO A 20 0.30 -5.20 -5.24
CA PRO A 20 0.30 -4.85 -3.82
C PRO A 20 -0.48 -3.56 -3.53
N THR A 21 -1.21 -3.55 -2.42
CA THR A 21 -2.16 -2.47 -2.09
C THR A 21 -1.78 -1.74 -0.80
N ILE A 22 -1.90 -0.41 -0.80
CA ILE A 22 -1.80 0.42 0.40
C ILE A 22 -3.15 1.08 0.63
N ALA A 23 -3.78 0.76 1.77
CA ALA A 23 -5.02 1.41 2.20
C ALA A 23 -4.70 2.68 3.00
N LEU A 24 -5.32 3.81 2.65
CA LEU A 24 -5.15 5.09 3.34
C LEU A 24 -6.28 5.34 4.34
N THR A 25 -5.96 5.75 5.57
CA THR A 25 -6.95 6.06 6.61
C THR A 25 -7.30 7.55 6.74
N CYS A 26 -6.68 8.42 5.94
CA CYS A 26 -7.06 9.84 5.83
C CYS A 26 -8.28 10.12 4.95
N GLY A 27 -8.91 9.09 4.38
CA GLY A 27 -10.02 9.21 3.45
C GLY A 27 -11.39 8.85 4.04
N ILE A 28 -12.30 8.37 3.19
CA ILE A 28 -13.73 8.24 3.54
C ILE A 28 -14.10 6.97 4.31
N ARG A 29 -13.19 5.99 4.39
CA ARG A 29 -13.39 4.72 5.11
C ARG A 29 -12.58 4.66 6.40
N SER A 30 -13.11 3.98 7.40
CA SER A 30 -12.37 3.70 8.64
C SER A 30 -11.32 2.62 8.42
N GLU A 31 -10.25 2.65 9.21
CA GLU A 31 -9.23 1.59 9.22
C GLU A 31 -9.86 0.20 9.47
N SER A 32 -10.81 0.11 10.40
CA SER A 32 -11.52 -1.13 10.72
C SER A 32 -12.39 -1.68 9.58
N TYR A 33 -12.79 -0.82 8.64
CA TYR A 33 -13.49 -1.24 7.43
C TYR A 33 -12.48 -1.74 6.39
N LEU A 34 -11.43 -0.96 6.13
CA LEU A 34 -10.39 -1.28 5.13
C LEU A 34 -9.63 -2.57 5.46
N LYS A 35 -9.34 -2.84 6.74
CA LYS A 35 -8.68 -4.08 7.19
C LYS A 35 -9.39 -5.37 6.77
N ARG A 36 -10.72 -5.33 6.56
CA ARG A 36 -11.52 -6.52 6.18
C ARG A 36 -11.21 -7.00 4.77
N PHE A 37 -10.63 -6.14 3.94
CA PHE A 37 -10.22 -6.45 2.57
C PHE A 37 -8.76 -6.88 2.50
N GLU A 38 -8.05 -7.01 3.62
CA GLU A 38 -6.67 -7.52 3.69
C GLU A 38 -5.70 -6.78 2.73
N PRO A 39 -5.58 -5.44 2.85
CA PRO A 39 -4.58 -4.71 2.05
C PRO A 39 -3.16 -5.13 2.44
N THR A 40 -2.20 -5.01 1.51
CA THR A 40 -0.79 -5.34 1.79
C THR A 40 -0.21 -4.47 2.91
N HIS A 41 -0.58 -3.19 2.95
CA HIS A 41 -0.18 -2.28 4.01
C HIS A 41 -1.27 -1.22 4.28
N ILE A 42 -1.20 -0.58 5.44
CA ILE A 42 -2.12 0.50 5.82
C ILE A 42 -1.29 1.69 6.26
N CYS A 43 -1.61 2.88 5.73
CA CYS A 43 -0.93 4.13 6.04
C CYS A 43 -1.93 5.20 6.49
N SER A 44 -1.48 6.14 7.31
CA SER A 44 -2.32 7.25 7.77
C SER A 44 -2.66 8.21 6.65
N ASP A 45 -1.77 8.37 5.67
CA ASP A 45 -1.83 9.39 4.63
C ASP A 45 -0.87 9.08 3.47
N LEU A 46 -0.86 9.95 2.45
CA LEU A 46 0.03 9.81 1.30
C LEU A 46 1.51 9.99 1.66
N LEU A 47 1.84 10.79 2.69
CA LEU A 47 3.23 11.03 3.08
C LEU A 47 3.85 9.78 3.72
N SER A 48 3.11 9.13 4.61
CA SER A 48 3.48 7.85 5.21
C SER A 48 3.55 6.74 4.15
N ALA A 49 2.60 6.69 3.20
CA ALA A 49 2.65 5.73 2.10
C ALA A 49 3.89 5.91 1.20
N THR A 50 4.22 7.15 0.83
CA THR A 50 5.42 7.45 0.03
C THR A 50 6.71 7.13 0.80
N SER A 51 6.75 7.42 2.10
CA SER A 51 7.89 7.09 2.97
C SER A 51 8.12 5.57 3.02
N TYR A 52 7.05 4.79 3.21
CA TYR A 52 7.09 3.32 3.20
C TYR A 52 7.62 2.77 1.87
N LEU A 53 7.13 3.30 0.75
CA LEU A 53 7.58 2.87 -0.59
C LEU A 53 9.06 3.19 -0.87
N LEU A 54 9.53 4.35 -0.41
CA LEU A 54 10.94 4.72 -0.52
C LEU A 54 11.84 3.80 0.31
N GLU A 55 11.41 3.40 1.50
CA GLU A 55 12.13 2.44 2.35
C GLU A 55 12.25 1.08 1.65
N ILE A 56 11.14 0.54 1.14
CA ILE A 56 11.15 -0.72 0.37
C ILE A 56 12.06 -0.61 -0.85
N SER A 57 11.95 0.48 -1.61
CA SER A 57 12.76 0.67 -2.81
C SER A 57 14.27 0.66 -2.51
N ARG A 58 14.69 1.20 -1.37
CA ARG A 58 16.09 1.18 -0.92
C ARG A 58 16.54 -0.21 -0.49
N ALA A 59 15.65 -0.96 0.18
CA ALA A 59 15.93 -2.33 0.58
C ALA A 59 16.11 -3.25 -0.64
N VAL A 60 15.25 -3.12 -1.65
CA VAL A 60 15.37 -3.88 -2.91
C VAL A 60 16.67 -3.53 -3.64
N GLY A 61 16.99 -2.24 -3.79
CA GLY A 61 18.23 -1.81 -4.46
C GLY A 61 19.51 -2.28 -3.79
N SER A 62 19.51 -2.49 -2.47
CA SER A 62 20.68 -3.01 -1.74
C SER A 62 20.90 -4.51 -1.95
N THR A 63 19.89 -5.24 -2.40
CA THR A 63 19.96 -6.70 -2.60
C THR A 63 20.47 -7.04 -4.00
N GLU A 64 20.19 -6.20 -5.01
CA GLU A 64 20.69 -6.36 -6.39
C GLU A 64 22.19 -6.05 -6.54
N LEU A 65 22.77 -5.21 -5.68
CA LEU A 65 24.20 -4.88 -5.67
C LEU A 65 25.06 -5.94 -4.94
N ALA A 66 24.44 -6.93 -4.30
CA ALA A 66 25.10 -7.99 -3.53
C ALA A 66 25.12 -9.36 -4.24
N MET A 67 24.68 -9.43 -5.50
CA MET A 67 24.76 -10.59 -6.39
C MET A 67 25.70 -10.32 -7.57
#